data_AF-A0A970Y898-F1
#
_entry.id   AF-A0A970Y898-F1
#
_cell.length_a   1.000
_cell.length_b   1.000
_cell.length_c   1.000
_cell.angle_alpha   90.00
_cell.angle_beta   90.00
_cell.angle_gamma   90.00
#
_symmetry.space_group_name_H-M   'P 1'
#
loop_
_entity.id
_entity.type
_entity.pdbx_description
1 polymer ?
#
loop_
_entity_poly.entity_id
_entity_poly.type
_entity_poly.pdbx_seq_one_letter_code
_entity_poly.pdbx_strand_id
1 'polypeptide(L)'
;MMKKCAALLFLVLVVAVGVVAGGCGGSEGDTTTSGEAVTTTADAGEETTTTAAAEEEPTGDEPSITRAADLSDTIVLPAGFAMNDAVTVADVEAVVGKTGYVPFPEANSNAAAGSPEGSFLLAGDPASKIRFSVWAKDGQAKYDTGLKFVKNPEEVAADIWDKLIVGDAESGTEVTTLVLRGDVCMRIMWNAEYYGDFDRLDLGARLADMFVAKLFKE
;
A
#
# COMPACT_ATOMS: atom_id res chain seq x y z
N MET A 1 -21.60 -36.46 39.69
CA MET A 1 -21.59 -36.85 38.26
C MET A 1 -20.40 -36.15 37.61
N MET A 2 -19.33 -36.88 37.30
CA MET A 2 -18.97 -37.29 35.92
C MET A 2 -18.82 -36.09 34.97
N LYS A 3 -17.61 -35.50 34.85
CA LYS A 3 -16.56 -35.84 33.85
C LYS A 3 -17.04 -35.79 32.39
N LYS A 4 -16.45 -34.88 31.61
CA LYS A 4 -15.54 -35.21 30.48
C LYS A 4 -14.85 -33.95 29.94
N CYS A 5 -13.52 -33.95 30.01
CA CYS A 5 -12.68 -33.02 29.26
C CYS A 5 -12.63 -33.47 27.79
N ALA A 6 -12.66 -32.54 26.83
CA ALA A 6 -12.35 -32.82 25.44
C ALA A 6 -10.90 -32.36 25.17
N ALA A 7 -9.98 -33.32 25.03
CA ALA A 7 -8.63 -33.04 24.57
C ALA A 7 -8.64 -33.00 23.03
N LEU A 8 -8.18 -31.89 22.44
CA LEU A 8 -7.94 -31.83 20.99
C LEU A 8 -6.73 -32.71 20.64
N LEU A 9 -6.92 -33.61 19.68
CA LEU A 9 -5.85 -34.41 19.10
C LEU A 9 -5.04 -33.55 18.12
N PHE A 10 -3.77 -33.31 18.42
CA PHE A 10 -2.79 -32.89 17.42
C PHE A 10 -2.45 -34.07 16.51
N LEU A 11 -2.79 -33.97 15.23
CA LEU A 11 -2.27 -34.86 14.19
C LEU A 11 -1.20 -34.12 13.39
N VAL A 12 0.07 -34.29 13.77
CA VAL A 12 1.21 -33.77 13.01
C VAL A 12 1.55 -34.77 11.90
N LEU A 13 1.22 -34.43 10.66
CA LEU A 13 1.62 -35.21 9.49
C LEU A 13 2.95 -34.67 8.94
N VAL A 14 4.07 -35.26 9.36
CA VAL A 14 5.38 -34.99 8.76
C VAL A 14 5.52 -35.76 7.45
N VAL A 15 5.41 -35.06 6.32
CA VAL A 15 5.75 -35.62 5.00
C VAL A 15 7.15 -35.14 4.63
N ALA A 16 8.14 -36.02 4.80
CA ALA A 16 9.50 -35.78 4.34
C ALA A 16 9.62 -36.23 2.87
N VAL A 17 9.84 -35.28 1.95
CA VAL A 17 10.28 -35.55 0.58
C VAL A 17 11.68 -34.99 0.42
N GLY A 18 12.66 -35.87 0.19
CA GLY A 18 14.05 -35.49 0.01
C GLY A 18 14.33 -35.00 -1.42
N VAL A 19 15.25 -34.03 -1.54
CA VAL A 19 15.72 -33.51 -2.83
C VAL A 19 17.26 -33.44 -2.82
N VAL A 20 17.84 -34.28 -3.69
CA VAL A 20 19.08 -34.12 -4.46
C VAL A 20 20.39 -33.76 -3.72
N ALA A 21 21.38 -34.65 -3.86
CA ALA A 21 22.76 -34.43 -3.49
C ALA A 21 23.43 -33.34 -4.36
N GLY A 22 24.27 -32.51 -3.75
CA GLY A 22 24.94 -31.38 -4.41
C GLY A 22 25.95 -31.80 -5.48
N GLY A 23 26.01 -31.03 -6.57
CA GLY A 23 27.05 -31.14 -7.58
C GLY A 23 28.34 -30.39 -7.19
N CYS A 24 29.49 -30.97 -7.53
CA CYS A 24 30.72 -30.21 -7.77
C CYS A 24 30.42 -29.11 -8.82
N GLY A 25 30.98 -27.90 -8.78
CA GLY A 25 32.34 -27.58 -8.38
C GLY A 25 33.14 -27.32 -9.64
N GLY A 26 33.33 -26.04 -9.99
CA GLY A 26 33.97 -25.61 -11.24
C GLY A 26 33.94 -24.10 -11.36
N SER A 27 35.02 -23.44 -10.94
CA SER A 27 35.22 -21.99 -11.06
C SER A 27 36.43 -21.77 -11.94
N GLU A 28 36.20 -21.25 -13.15
CA GLU A 28 37.24 -20.88 -14.11
C GLU A 28 36.93 -19.49 -14.65
N GLY A 29 37.34 -18.47 -13.89
CA GLY A 29 37.44 -17.10 -14.36
C GLY A 29 38.90 -16.68 -14.24
N ASP A 30 39.66 -16.81 -15.33
CA ASP A 30 41.04 -16.36 -15.40
C ASP A 30 41.16 -15.10 -16.27
N THR A 31 41.78 -14.06 -15.71
CA THR A 31 41.80 -12.72 -16.30
C THR A 31 43.17 -12.46 -16.91
N THR A 32 43.26 -12.44 -18.25
CA THR A 32 44.49 -12.01 -18.92
C THR A 32 44.53 -10.49 -19.02
N THR A 33 45.66 -9.91 -18.60
CA THR A 33 45.91 -8.47 -18.52
C THR A 33 46.80 -7.98 -19.68
N SER A 34 47.06 -6.66 -19.72
CA SER A 34 47.97 -5.91 -20.62
C SER A 34 47.36 -5.48 -21.98
N GLY A 35 47.52 -4.23 -22.42
CA GLY A 35 48.12 -3.06 -21.74
C GLY A 35 48.36 -1.87 -22.69
N GLU A 36 48.64 -0.69 -22.10
CA GLU A 36 49.42 0.46 -22.64
C GLU A 36 49.02 1.13 -24.00
N ALA A 37 49.24 2.43 -24.25
CA ALA A 37 49.76 3.55 -23.45
C ALA A 37 49.12 4.89 -23.95
N VAL A 38 48.77 5.84 -23.07
CA VAL A 38 49.46 7.13 -22.81
C VAL A 38 49.77 8.03 -24.02
N THR A 39 49.15 9.23 -24.08
CA THR A 39 49.76 10.59 -24.21
C THR A 39 48.68 11.68 -24.49
N THR A 40 48.89 13.01 -24.44
CA THR A 40 49.46 13.91 -23.38
C THR A 40 49.24 15.40 -23.80
N THR A 41 48.93 16.31 -22.85
CA THR A 41 48.90 17.81 -22.97
C THR A 41 47.75 18.41 -23.82
N ALA A 42 46.75 19.16 -23.32
CA ALA A 42 46.67 20.40 -22.51
C ALA A 42 46.83 21.72 -23.31
N ASP A 43 45.91 22.67 -23.16
CA ASP A 43 46.16 24.09 -22.79
C ASP A 43 44.85 24.92 -22.61
N ALA A 44 44.99 26.07 -21.94
CA ALA A 44 44.24 27.34 -22.00
C ALA A 44 42.71 27.35 -22.17
N GLY A 45 42.06 27.97 -21.17
CA GLY A 45 40.66 28.35 -21.22
C GLY A 45 40.35 29.65 -21.96
N GLU A 46 39.06 29.95 -21.97
CA GLU A 46 38.50 31.25 -22.34
C GLU A 46 37.31 31.52 -21.41
N GLU A 47 37.28 32.69 -20.76
CA GLU A 47 36.06 33.14 -20.10
C GLU A 47 35.02 33.49 -21.17
N THR A 48 33.79 33.01 -21.02
CA THR A 48 32.66 33.56 -21.78
C THR A 48 31.50 33.83 -20.82
N THR A 49 31.27 35.11 -20.57
CA THR A 49 30.11 35.60 -19.82
C THR A 49 28.85 35.36 -20.63
N THR A 50 28.06 34.34 -20.28
CA THR A 50 26.72 34.14 -20.83
C THR A 50 25.68 34.66 -19.85
N THR A 51 24.89 35.64 -20.30
CA THR A 51 23.78 36.26 -19.59
C THR A 51 22.77 35.22 -19.08
N ALA A 52 22.21 35.48 -17.90
CA ALA A 52 21.14 34.66 -17.32
C ALA A 52 19.98 34.49 -18.29
N ALA A 53 19.75 33.25 -18.73
CA ALA A 53 18.41 32.82 -19.09
C ALA A 53 17.61 32.71 -17.79
N ALA A 54 16.42 33.29 -17.74
CA ALA A 54 15.48 32.96 -16.69
C ALA A 54 15.11 31.48 -16.87
N GLU A 55 15.44 30.66 -15.88
CA GLU A 55 14.79 29.37 -15.72
C GLU A 55 13.33 29.68 -15.38
N GLU A 56 12.45 29.59 -16.39
CA GLU A 56 11.05 29.32 -16.08
C GLU A 56 11.03 27.93 -15.45
N GLU A 57 10.89 27.92 -14.12
CA GLU A 57 10.48 26.75 -13.35
C GLU A 57 9.39 26.02 -14.15
N PRO A 58 9.59 24.74 -14.53
CA PRO A 58 8.48 23.96 -15.02
C PRO A 58 7.50 23.85 -13.86
N THR A 59 6.37 24.57 -13.94
CA THR A 59 5.17 24.23 -13.18
C THR A 59 4.65 22.91 -13.71
N GLY A 60 5.37 21.83 -13.38
CA GLY A 60 4.77 20.52 -13.31
C GLY A 60 3.65 20.61 -12.29
N ASP A 61 2.47 20.16 -12.67
CA ASP A 61 1.35 20.05 -11.74
C ASP A 61 1.79 19.20 -10.56
N GLU A 62 2.07 19.82 -9.41
CA GLU A 62 2.21 19.09 -8.15
C GLU A 62 0.93 18.27 -7.97
N PRO A 63 1.03 16.97 -7.60
CA PRO A 63 -0.16 16.18 -7.31
C PRO A 63 -0.93 16.92 -6.22
N SER A 64 -2.16 17.32 -6.53
CA SER A 64 -3.00 18.18 -5.68
C SER A 64 -3.13 17.59 -4.27
N ILE A 65 -2.28 18.05 -3.34
CA ILE A 65 -2.28 17.58 -1.96
C ILE A 65 -3.60 17.98 -1.34
N THR A 66 -4.44 17.00 -1.00
CA THR A 66 -5.71 17.23 -0.34
C THR A 66 -5.45 17.92 1.00
N ARG A 67 -5.94 19.14 1.22
CA ARG A 67 -5.76 19.82 2.49
C ARG A 67 -6.84 19.43 3.48
N ALA A 68 -6.48 19.31 4.75
CA ALA A 68 -7.41 18.95 5.82
C ALA A 68 -8.60 19.91 5.95
N ALA A 69 -8.39 21.20 5.61
CA ALA A 69 -9.42 22.24 5.62
C ALA A 69 -10.44 22.15 4.47
N ASP A 70 -10.17 21.35 3.43
CA ASP A 70 -11.05 21.14 2.28
C ASP A 70 -11.94 19.87 2.47
N LEU A 71 -11.91 19.28 3.67
CA LEU A 71 -12.58 18.02 4.01
C LEU A 71 -13.49 18.18 5.22
N SER A 72 -14.60 17.43 5.23
CA SER A 72 -15.54 17.38 6.33
C SER A 72 -14.96 16.70 7.58
N ASP A 73 -15.61 16.93 8.73
CA ASP A 73 -15.35 16.20 9.98
C ASP A 73 -16.06 14.82 10.02
N THR A 74 -17.03 14.59 9.15
CA THR A 74 -17.93 13.42 9.22
C THR A 74 -18.25 12.85 7.83
N ILE A 75 -18.16 11.54 7.70
CA ILE A 75 -18.57 10.82 6.48
C ILE A 75 -20.08 10.59 6.44
N VAL A 76 -20.68 10.60 5.24
CA VAL A 76 -22.09 10.30 5.03
C VAL A 76 -22.24 8.96 4.32
N LEU A 77 -22.89 8.00 4.97
CA LEU A 77 -23.19 6.68 4.40
C LEU A 77 -24.70 6.58 4.11
N PRO A 78 -25.16 6.89 2.88
CA PRO A 78 -26.57 6.79 2.51
C PRO A 78 -27.09 5.34 2.58
N ALA A 79 -28.41 5.19 2.63
CA ALA A 79 -29.04 3.87 2.62
C ALA A 79 -28.73 3.15 1.29
N GLY A 80 -28.12 1.97 1.38
CA GLY A 80 -27.67 1.20 0.21
C GLY A 80 -26.24 1.50 -0.26
N PHE A 81 -25.50 2.36 0.43
CA PHE A 81 -24.09 2.70 0.11
C PHE A 81 -23.22 1.46 -0.14
N ALA A 82 -22.51 1.48 -1.26
CA ALA A 82 -21.44 0.55 -1.61
C ALA A 82 -20.11 1.32 -1.71
N MET A 83 -18.98 0.63 -1.54
CA MET A 83 -17.66 1.29 -1.54
C MET A 83 -17.36 2.01 -2.87
N ASN A 84 -17.92 1.50 -3.98
CA ASN A 84 -17.83 2.09 -5.31
C ASN A 84 -18.63 3.39 -5.49
N ASP A 85 -19.39 3.83 -4.49
CA ASP A 85 -20.06 5.14 -4.48
C ASP A 85 -19.11 6.24 -4.00
N ALA A 86 -18.05 5.89 -3.25
CA ALA A 86 -17.01 6.81 -2.79
C ALA A 86 -15.72 6.69 -3.62
N VAL A 87 -15.17 5.48 -3.75
CA VAL A 87 -13.95 5.22 -4.52
C VAL A 87 -14.35 4.72 -5.91
N THR A 88 -13.87 5.34 -6.99
CA THR A 88 -14.12 4.83 -8.34
C THR A 88 -12.94 3.99 -8.85
N VAL A 89 -13.19 3.21 -9.92
CA VAL A 89 -12.10 2.53 -10.66
C VAL A 89 -11.01 3.52 -11.07
N ALA A 90 -11.39 4.66 -11.65
CA ALA A 90 -10.44 5.68 -12.10
C ALA A 90 -9.57 6.24 -10.97
N ASP A 91 -10.07 6.30 -9.74
CA ASP A 91 -9.29 6.76 -8.58
C ASP A 91 -8.21 5.74 -8.18
N VAL A 92 -8.54 4.44 -8.20
CA VAL A 92 -7.57 3.37 -7.97
C VAL A 92 -6.55 3.31 -9.10
N GLU A 93 -6.99 3.43 -10.35
CA GLU A 93 -6.11 3.44 -11.53
C GLU A 93 -5.15 4.64 -11.52
N ALA A 94 -5.60 5.81 -11.05
CA ALA A 94 -4.76 7.00 -10.92
C ALA A 94 -3.69 6.86 -9.81
N VAL A 95 -4.02 6.22 -8.68
CA VAL A 95 -3.03 5.96 -7.61
C VAL A 95 -2.04 4.89 -8.03
N VAL A 96 -2.51 3.78 -8.60
CA VAL A 96 -1.67 2.61 -8.92
C VAL A 96 -0.91 2.79 -10.25
N GLY A 97 -1.39 3.61 -11.19
CA GLY A 97 -0.81 3.72 -12.53
C GLY A 97 -1.01 2.47 -13.40
N LYS A 98 -1.92 1.57 -13.02
CA LYS A 98 -2.33 0.36 -13.76
C LYS A 98 -3.82 0.47 -14.10
N THR A 99 -4.20 0.12 -15.32
CA THR A 99 -5.60 0.15 -15.80
C THR A 99 -6.21 -1.25 -15.92
N GLY A 100 -7.54 -1.34 -15.90
CA GLY A 100 -8.31 -2.58 -16.05
C GLY A 100 -8.92 -3.09 -14.74
N TYR A 101 -9.01 -2.25 -13.70
CA TYR A 101 -9.61 -2.64 -12.43
C TYR A 101 -11.14 -2.73 -12.56
N VAL A 102 -11.72 -3.72 -11.88
CA VAL A 102 -13.17 -3.84 -11.72
C VAL A 102 -13.55 -3.82 -10.23
N PRO A 103 -14.69 -3.22 -9.85
CA PRO A 103 -15.20 -3.32 -8.49
C PRO A 103 -15.53 -4.76 -8.11
N PHE A 104 -15.29 -5.12 -6.85
CA PHE A 104 -15.57 -6.42 -6.28
C PHE A 104 -16.28 -6.27 -4.92
N PRO A 105 -17.48 -6.85 -4.75
CA PRO A 105 -18.21 -6.77 -3.49
C PRO A 105 -17.58 -7.66 -2.41
N GLU A 106 -17.31 -7.10 -1.24
CA GLU A 106 -16.82 -7.87 -0.09
C GLU A 106 -17.98 -8.41 0.74
N ALA A 107 -17.97 -9.72 1.02
CA ALA A 107 -19.09 -10.41 1.67
C ALA A 107 -19.37 -9.96 3.12
N ASN A 108 -18.40 -9.29 3.77
CA ASN A 108 -18.52 -8.75 5.12
C ASN A 108 -19.03 -7.30 5.15
N SER A 109 -19.25 -6.68 3.99
CA SER A 109 -19.70 -5.29 3.87
C SER A 109 -21.07 -5.10 4.52
N ASN A 110 -21.16 -4.17 5.46
CA ASN A 110 -22.38 -3.84 6.19
C ASN A 110 -22.49 -2.32 6.40
N ALA A 111 -22.77 -1.61 5.31
CA ALA A 111 -22.97 -0.16 5.32
C ALA A 111 -24.03 0.30 6.33
N ALA A 112 -25.13 -0.45 6.49
CA ALA A 112 -26.21 -0.14 7.43
C ALA A 112 -25.77 -0.19 8.90
N ALA A 113 -24.74 -1.00 9.24
CA ALA A 113 -24.12 -1.01 10.56
C ALA A 113 -22.97 0.02 10.71
N GLY A 114 -22.68 0.80 9.66
CA GLY A 114 -21.55 1.72 9.62
C GLY A 114 -20.21 1.04 9.32
N SER A 115 -20.22 -0.16 8.71
CA SER A 115 -18.99 -0.86 8.28
C SER A 115 -19.03 -1.34 6.83
N PRO A 116 -19.08 -0.42 5.84
CA PRO A 116 -18.98 -0.79 4.45
C PRO A 116 -17.57 -1.29 4.10
N GLU A 117 -17.51 -2.31 3.26
CA GLU A 117 -16.30 -2.83 2.64
C GLU A 117 -16.50 -2.98 1.12
N GLY A 118 -15.42 -2.89 0.37
CA GLY A 118 -15.39 -3.21 -1.06
C GLY A 118 -13.96 -3.23 -1.58
N SER A 119 -13.77 -3.83 -2.75
CA SER A 119 -12.44 -4.08 -3.31
C SER A 119 -12.38 -3.74 -4.79
N PHE A 120 -11.16 -3.61 -5.31
CA PHE A 120 -10.88 -3.46 -6.73
C PHE A 120 -9.79 -4.47 -7.12
N LEU A 121 -9.96 -5.14 -8.26
CA LEU A 121 -8.96 -6.07 -8.82
C LEU A 121 -9.00 -6.08 -10.35
N LEU A 122 -7.90 -6.48 -10.98
CA LEU A 122 -7.85 -6.80 -12.40
C LEU A 122 -8.59 -8.11 -12.68
N ALA A 123 -9.40 -8.14 -13.74
CA ALA A 123 -10.24 -9.30 -14.06
C ALA A 123 -9.41 -10.59 -14.28
N GLY A 124 -9.68 -11.62 -13.47
CA GLY A 124 -8.97 -12.91 -13.51
C GLY A 124 -7.74 -13.00 -12.60
N ASP A 125 -7.35 -11.90 -11.93
CA ASP A 125 -6.16 -11.82 -11.08
C ASP A 125 -6.53 -11.43 -9.65
N PRO A 126 -6.80 -12.40 -8.75
CA PRO A 126 -7.16 -12.13 -7.36
C PRO A 126 -6.00 -11.60 -6.50
N ALA A 127 -4.73 -11.74 -6.96
CA ALA A 127 -3.58 -11.21 -6.24
C ALA A 127 -3.51 -9.67 -6.37
N SER A 128 -4.01 -9.12 -7.47
CA SER A 128 -4.16 -7.68 -7.68
C SER A 128 -5.13 -6.97 -6.73
N LYS A 129 -5.86 -7.69 -5.87
CA LYS A 129 -6.94 -7.08 -5.08
C LYS A 129 -6.44 -6.05 -4.06
N ILE A 130 -7.00 -4.84 -4.14
CA ILE A 130 -6.95 -3.82 -3.10
C ILE A 130 -8.31 -3.76 -2.42
N ARG A 131 -8.36 -4.01 -1.11
CA ARG A 131 -9.57 -3.93 -0.27
C ARG A 131 -9.58 -2.63 0.51
N PHE A 132 -10.75 -1.99 0.55
CA PHE A 132 -11.06 -0.84 1.38
C PHE A 132 -12.15 -1.23 2.41
N SER A 133 -11.89 -0.95 3.69
CA SER A 133 -12.82 -1.15 4.81
C SER A 133 -12.98 0.16 5.58
N VAL A 134 -14.20 0.47 6.04
CA VAL A 134 -14.50 1.59 6.94
C VAL A 134 -15.17 1.07 8.21
N TRP A 135 -14.94 1.73 9.34
CA TRP A 135 -15.81 1.73 10.50
C TRP A 135 -16.14 3.18 10.86
N ALA A 136 -17.37 3.58 10.59
CA ALA A 136 -17.89 4.95 10.74
C ALA A 136 -18.26 5.32 12.19
N LYS A 137 -17.95 4.46 13.15
CA LYS A 137 -18.28 4.54 14.58
C LYS A 137 -17.24 3.78 15.38
N ASP A 138 -17.00 4.22 16.61
CA ASP A 138 -16.03 3.63 17.54
C ASP A 138 -14.60 3.60 16.95
N GLY A 139 -14.23 4.61 16.15
CA GLY A 139 -13.05 4.62 15.29
C GLY A 139 -11.76 4.31 16.04
N GLN A 140 -11.52 4.96 17.18
CA GLN A 140 -10.33 4.69 18.01
C GLN A 140 -10.30 3.24 18.52
N ALA A 141 -11.44 2.68 18.95
CA ALA A 141 -11.51 1.28 19.42
C ALA A 141 -11.31 0.27 18.27
N LYS A 142 -11.74 0.61 17.06
CA LYS A 142 -11.47 -0.17 15.84
C LYS A 142 -10.00 -0.09 15.43
N TYR A 143 -9.39 1.09 15.49
CA TYR A 143 -7.97 1.30 15.28
C TYR A 143 -7.12 0.49 16.26
N ASP A 144 -7.39 0.61 17.57
CA ASP A 144 -6.70 -0.14 18.64
C ASP A 144 -6.90 -1.66 18.54
N THR A 145 -7.95 -2.10 17.87
CA THR A 145 -8.19 -3.51 17.55
C THR A 145 -7.40 -3.93 16.31
N GLY A 146 -7.44 -3.14 15.23
CA GLY A 146 -6.71 -3.38 13.99
C GLY A 146 -5.19 -3.42 14.18
N LEU A 147 -4.63 -2.47 14.93
CA LEU A 147 -3.19 -2.35 15.24
C LEU A 147 -2.61 -3.65 15.83
N LYS A 148 -3.38 -4.44 16.59
CA LYS A 148 -2.94 -5.72 17.17
C LYS A 148 -2.63 -6.79 16.12
N PHE A 149 -3.17 -6.64 14.92
CA PHE A 149 -3.00 -7.56 13.78
C PHE A 149 -2.02 -7.03 12.72
N VAL A 150 -1.43 -5.85 12.93
CA VAL A 150 -0.38 -5.27 12.08
C VAL A 150 0.99 -5.60 12.69
N LYS A 151 1.86 -6.23 11.92
CA LYS A 151 3.28 -6.46 12.25
C LYS A 151 4.11 -5.34 11.64
N ASN A 152 5.25 -5.04 12.27
CA ASN A 152 6.19 -4.02 11.80
C ASN A 152 5.54 -2.68 11.40
N PRO A 153 4.64 -2.09 12.23
CA PRO A 153 3.96 -0.85 11.85
C PRO A 153 4.94 0.32 11.77
N GLU A 154 4.91 1.02 10.64
CA GLU A 154 5.63 2.25 10.36
C GLU A 154 4.60 3.39 10.24
N GLU A 155 4.82 4.52 10.91
CA GLU A 155 3.87 5.64 10.97
C GLU A 155 4.12 6.64 9.82
N VAL A 156 3.04 7.14 9.20
CA VAL A 156 3.11 8.20 8.18
C VAL A 156 2.27 9.39 8.64
N ALA A 157 2.91 10.55 8.81
CA ALA A 157 2.24 11.77 9.24
C ALA A 157 1.75 12.60 8.04
N ALA A 158 0.50 13.08 8.11
CA ALA A 158 -0.06 14.11 7.26
C ALA A 158 -1.23 14.80 7.97
N ASP A 159 -1.58 16.03 7.58
CA ASP A 159 -2.63 16.81 8.24
C ASP A 159 -4.05 16.23 8.07
N ILE A 160 -4.25 15.33 7.11
CA ILE A 160 -5.56 14.77 6.76
C ILE A 160 -5.98 13.55 7.61
N TRP A 161 -5.15 13.07 8.54
CA TRP A 161 -5.51 11.99 9.47
C TRP A 161 -4.89 12.19 10.85
N ASP A 162 -5.53 11.68 11.89
CA ASP A 162 -4.96 11.72 13.25
C ASP A 162 -3.81 10.73 13.40
N LYS A 163 -3.91 9.58 12.72
CA LYS A 163 -2.91 8.50 12.69
C LYS A 163 -3.00 7.75 11.37
N LEU A 164 -1.86 7.43 10.78
CA LEU A 164 -1.74 6.40 9.75
C LEU A 164 -0.55 5.51 10.08
N ILE A 165 -0.76 4.19 10.01
CA ILE A 165 0.31 3.20 9.99
C ILE A 165 0.23 2.34 8.74
N VAL A 166 1.39 1.93 8.25
CA VAL A 166 1.55 0.88 7.23
C VAL A 166 2.36 -0.25 7.86
N GLY A 167 1.96 -1.49 7.64
CA GLY A 167 2.74 -2.65 8.11
C GLY A 167 2.22 -3.95 7.50
N ASP A 168 2.79 -5.07 7.91
CA ASP A 168 2.44 -6.37 7.37
C ASP A 168 1.19 -6.91 8.10
N ALA A 169 0.22 -7.46 7.37
CA ALA A 169 -0.88 -8.20 7.99
C ALA A 169 -0.34 -9.44 8.72
N GLU A 170 -1.02 -9.88 9.79
CA GLU A 170 -0.63 -11.10 10.52
C GLU A 170 -0.59 -12.38 9.64
N SER A 171 -1.25 -12.38 8.48
CA SER A 171 -1.15 -13.44 7.47
C SER A 171 0.20 -13.49 6.73
N GLY A 172 0.97 -12.39 6.74
CA GLY A 172 2.26 -12.24 6.08
C GLY A 172 2.22 -12.03 4.55
N THR A 173 1.04 -12.10 3.91
CA THR A 173 0.90 -11.95 2.44
C THR A 173 0.36 -10.59 2.00
N GLU A 174 -0.24 -9.84 2.91
CA GLU A 174 -0.89 -8.55 2.62
C GLU A 174 -0.19 -7.44 3.40
N VAL A 175 0.01 -6.27 2.78
CA VAL A 175 0.26 -5.02 3.50
C VAL A 175 -1.07 -4.51 4.02
N THR A 176 -1.05 -3.91 5.21
CA THR A 176 -2.19 -3.24 5.84
C THR A 176 -1.83 -1.78 6.11
N THR A 177 -2.56 -0.86 5.49
CA THR A 177 -2.66 0.53 5.96
C THR A 177 -3.85 0.65 6.90
N LEU A 178 -3.65 1.24 8.06
CA LEU A 178 -4.70 1.53 9.04
C LEU A 178 -4.68 3.03 9.36
N VAL A 179 -5.83 3.69 9.18
CA VAL A 179 -5.98 5.15 9.30
C VAL A 179 -7.04 5.46 10.35
N LEU A 180 -6.81 6.49 11.16
CA LEU A 180 -7.79 7.09 12.06
C LEU A 180 -7.99 8.55 11.66
N ARG A 181 -9.25 8.98 11.52
CA ARG A 181 -9.66 10.38 11.36
C ARG A 181 -10.96 10.59 12.12
N GLY A 182 -10.93 11.34 13.23
CA GLY A 182 -12.06 11.51 14.14
C GLY A 182 -12.56 10.18 14.70
N ASP A 183 -13.88 9.94 14.65
CA ASP A 183 -14.49 8.65 15.03
C ASP A 183 -14.53 7.62 13.89
N VAL A 184 -13.80 7.87 12.79
CA VAL A 184 -13.74 6.95 11.64
C VAL A 184 -12.40 6.23 11.60
N CYS A 185 -12.45 4.90 11.57
CA CYS A 185 -11.30 4.06 11.26
C CYS A 185 -11.43 3.53 9.84
N MET A 186 -10.36 3.59 9.07
CA MET A 186 -10.26 3.05 7.72
C MET A 186 -9.13 2.05 7.65
N ARG A 187 -9.30 0.99 6.85
CA ARG A 187 -8.25 0.02 6.57
C ARG A 187 -8.18 -0.26 5.09
N ILE A 188 -6.96 -0.26 4.56
CA ILE A 188 -6.67 -0.62 3.18
C ILE A 188 -5.75 -1.84 3.23
N MET A 189 -6.03 -2.88 2.43
CA MET A 189 -5.21 -4.10 2.36
C MET A 189 -4.95 -4.49 0.91
N TRP A 190 -3.70 -4.86 0.61
CA TRP A 190 -3.29 -5.32 -0.72
C TRP A 190 -2.17 -6.35 -0.62
N ASN A 191 -2.00 -7.20 -1.64
CA ASN A 191 -0.96 -8.23 -1.64
C ASN A 191 0.44 -7.61 -1.78
N ALA A 192 1.36 -7.97 -0.88
CA ALA A 192 2.71 -7.37 -0.84
C ALA A 192 3.57 -7.76 -2.06
N GLU A 193 3.47 -9.01 -2.53
CA GLU A 193 4.24 -9.54 -3.65
C GLU A 193 3.78 -8.92 -4.99
N TYR A 194 2.47 -8.79 -5.18
CA TYR A 194 1.86 -8.24 -6.40
C TYR A 194 2.21 -6.76 -6.65
N TYR A 195 2.33 -6.00 -5.55
CA TYR A 195 2.68 -4.59 -5.56
C TYR A 195 4.14 -4.36 -5.13
N GLY A 196 5.01 -5.37 -5.26
CA GLY A 196 6.40 -5.33 -4.79
C GLY A 196 7.31 -4.31 -5.49
N ASP A 197 6.88 -3.77 -6.65
CA ASP A 197 7.58 -2.67 -7.34
C ASP A 197 7.35 -1.29 -6.68
N PHE A 198 6.39 -1.18 -5.76
CA PHE A 198 6.08 0.05 -5.04
C PHE A 198 6.78 0.10 -3.69
N ASP A 199 7.20 1.30 -3.26
CA ASP A 199 7.42 1.52 -1.84
C ASP A 199 6.07 1.40 -1.10
N ARG A 200 6.05 0.60 -0.03
CA ARG A 200 4.82 0.30 0.71
C ARG A 200 4.28 1.50 1.48
N LEU A 201 5.14 2.41 1.94
CA LEU A 201 4.74 3.61 2.66
C LEU A 201 4.13 4.61 1.66
N ASP A 202 4.77 4.82 0.51
CA ASP A 202 4.23 5.66 -0.58
C ASP A 202 2.86 5.17 -1.07
N LEU A 203 2.77 3.89 -1.49
CA LEU A 203 1.51 3.34 -1.99
C LEU A 203 0.42 3.35 -0.91
N GLY A 204 0.78 3.01 0.33
CA GLY A 204 -0.14 3.03 1.47
C GLY A 204 -0.65 4.44 1.79
N ALA A 205 0.21 5.45 1.76
CA ALA A 205 -0.14 6.84 1.99
C ALA A 205 -0.99 7.41 0.85
N ARG A 206 -0.66 7.13 -0.41
CA ARG A 206 -1.39 7.62 -1.59
C ARG A 206 -2.76 6.97 -1.74
N LEU A 207 -2.91 5.67 -1.41
CA LEU A 207 -4.22 5.02 -1.32
C LEU A 207 -5.05 5.61 -0.16
N ALA A 208 -4.41 5.96 0.97
CA ALA A 208 -5.09 6.57 2.10
C ALA A 208 -5.53 8.02 1.85
N ASP A 209 -4.69 8.86 1.22
CA ASP A 209 -5.04 10.23 0.85
C ASP A 209 -6.28 10.24 -0.05
N MET A 210 -6.23 9.47 -1.15
CA MET A 210 -7.37 9.29 -2.05
C MET A 210 -8.61 8.81 -1.28
N PHE A 211 -8.48 7.80 -0.42
CA PHE A 211 -9.63 7.23 0.28
C PHE A 211 -10.27 8.21 1.29
N VAL A 212 -9.45 8.93 2.05
CA VAL A 212 -9.90 9.99 2.97
C VAL A 212 -10.54 11.14 2.18
N ALA A 213 -9.90 11.61 1.11
CA ALA A 213 -10.39 12.68 0.27
C ALA A 213 -11.77 12.37 -0.36
N LYS A 214 -12.03 11.10 -0.67
CA LYS A 214 -13.31 10.64 -1.22
C LYS A 214 -14.40 10.45 -0.17
N LEU A 215 -14.05 9.93 1.01
CA LEU A 215 -15.01 9.66 2.08
C LEU A 215 -15.45 10.93 2.84
N PHE A 216 -14.55 11.89 3.00
CA PHE A 216 -14.77 13.14 3.74
C PHE A 216 -15.00 14.35 2.82
N LYS A 217 -15.45 14.11 1.59
CA LYS A 217 -15.87 15.19 0.70
C LYS A 217 -17.26 15.74 1.11
N GLU A 218 -17.45 17.04 0.97
CA GLU A 218 -18.77 17.71 1.04
C GLU A 218 -19.70 17.35 -0.14
#